data_AF-A0A4Z2D6K8-F1
#
_entry.id   AF-A0A4Z2D6K8-F1
#
_cell.length_a   1.000
_cell.length_b   1.000
_cell.length_c   1.000
_cell.angle_alpha   90.00
_cell.angle_beta   90.00
_cell.angle_gamma   90.00
#
_symmetry.space_group_name_H-M   'P 1'
#
loop_
_entity.id
_entity.type
_entity.pdbx_description
1 polymer ?
#
loop_
_entity_poly.entity_id
_entity_poly.type
_entity_poly.pdbx_seq_one_letter_code
_entity_poly.pdbx_strand_id
1 'polypeptide(L)' 'PYKVLKRETKCYTIDKNGHEDNVSIDCLKAAYPEGKPFSVEFTTTPAKLDINEVTSPQATTNTQ' A
#
# COMPACT_ATOMS: atom_id res chain seq x y z
N PRO A 1 -9.16 6.19 18.78
CA PRO A 1 -8.31 5.88 17.60
C PRO A 1 -7.25 4.87 18.04
N TYR A 2 -6.96 3.86 17.23
CA TYR A 2 -5.92 2.86 17.53
C TYR A 2 -4.66 3.16 16.71
N LYS A 3 -3.50 2.88 17.29
CA LYS A 3 -2.23 2.95 16.56
C LYS A 3 -2.06 1.68 15.74
N VAL A 4 -1.86 1.83 14.43
CA VAL A 4 -1.52 0.72 13.55
C VAL A 4 -0.04 0.40 13.72
N LEU A 5 0.28 -0.85 14.01
CA LEU A 5 1.65 -1.36 14.17
C LEU A 5 2.14 -2.00 12.87
N LYS A 6 1.28 -2.76 12.19
CA LYS A 6 1.60 -3.47 10.94
C LYS A 6 0.40 -3.49 10.00
N ARG A 7 0.68 -3.44 8.70
CA ARG A 7 -0.31 -3.61 7.63
C ARG A 7 -0.08 -4.94 6.90
N GLU A 8 -1.16 -5.66 6.69
CA GLU A 8 -1.22 -6.84 5.82
C GLU A 8 -2.28 -6.62 4.72
N THR A 9 -2.47 -7.60 3.84
CA THR A 9 -3.34 -7.44 2.66
C THR A 9 -4.80 -7.20 3.04
N LYS A 10 -5.33 -7.91 4.03
CA LYS A 10 -6.74 -7.85 4.46
C LYS A 10 -6.92 -7.51 5.93
N CYS A 11 -5.84 -7.25 6.65
CA CYS A 11 -5.86 -7.00 8.08
C CYS A 11 -4.78 -6.00 8.49
N TYR A 12 -5.01 -5.38 9.64
CA TYR A 12 -4.03 -4.58 10.34
C TYR A 12 -3.78 -5.18 11.72
N THR A 13 -2.53 -5.12 12.16
CA THR A 13 -2.19 -5.32 13.56
C THR A 13 -2.22 -3.96 14.24
N ILE A 14 -3.04 -3.82 15.28
CA ILE A 14 -3.22 -2.59 16.05
C ILE A 14 -2.71 -2.77 17.47
N ASP A 15 -2.25 -1.69 18.07
CA ASP A 15 -2.02 -1.62 19.51
C ASP A 15 -3.36 -1.39 20.21
N LYS A 16 -3.83 -2.41 20.91
CA LYS A 16 -5.02 -2.39 21.74
C LYS A 16 -4.60 -2.51 23.19
N ASN A 17 -4.53 -1.37 23.87
CA ASN A 17 -4.19 -1.28 25.30
C ASN A 17 -2.82 -1.88 25.65
N GLY A 18 -1.83 -1.78 24.77
CA GLY A 18 -0.49 -2.35 24.96
C GLY A 18 -0.36 -3.80 24.49
N HIS A 19 -1.40 -4.34 23.85
CA HIS A 19 -1.39 -5.68 23.26
C HIS A 19 -1.66 -5.62 21.75
N GLU A 20 -1.02 -6.49 20.99
CA GLU A 20 -1.23 -6.60 19.55
C GLU A 20 -2.54 -7.32 19.22
N ASP A 21 -3.45 -6.66 18.54
CA ASP A 21 -4.70 -7.27 18.06
C ASP A 21 -4.78 -7.20 16.53
N ASN A 22 -5.45 -8.16 15.90
CA ASN A 22 -5.60 -8.21 14.45
C ASN A 22 -7.04 -7.93 14.05
N VAL A 23 -7.22 -7.02 13.08
CA VAL A 23 -8.54 -6.56 12.65
C VAL A 23 -8.63 -6.49 11.13
N SER A 24 -9.75 -6.94 10.58
CA SER A 24 -10.03 -6.86 9.13
C SER A 24 -10.14 -5.39 8.69
N ILE A 25 -9.70 -5.11 7.47
CA ILE A 25 -9.89 -3.80 6.83
C ILE A 25 -11.37 -3.39 6.76
N ASP A 26 -12.28 -4.36 6.66
CA ASP A 26 -13.72 -4.11 6.53
C ASP A 26 -14.34 -3.54 7.81
N CYS A 27 -13.69 -3.77 8.95
CA CYS A 27 -14.16 -3.29 10.27
C CYS A 27 -13.53 -1.95 10.68
N LEU A 28 -12.63 -1.39 9.88
CA LEU A 28 -11.87 -0.19 10.23
C LEU A 28 -12.45 1.07 9.59
N LYS A 29 -12.24 2.20 10.27
CA LYS A 29 -12.46 3.54 9.74
C LYS A 29 -11.23 4.40 10.01
N ALA A 30 -10.83 5.20 9.04
CA ALA A 30 -9.72 6.14 9.20
C ALA A 30 -10.06 7.17 10.27
N ALA A 31 -9.13 7.38 11.20
CA ALA A 31 -9.18 8.50 12.12
C ALA A 31 -8.40 9.67 11.51
N TYR A 32 -9.06 10.79 11.32
CA TYR A 32 -8.41 12.04 10.94
C TYR A 32 -8.11 12.80 12.22
N PRO A 33 -6.86 12.86 12.70
CA PRO A 33 -6.53 13.69 13.85
C PRO A 33 -6.77 15.15 13.48
N GLU A 34 -7.57 15.87 14.27
CA GLU A 34 -7.66 17.32 14.19
C GLU A 34 -6.32 17.91 14.64
N GLY A 35 -5.56 18.51 13.71
CA GLY A 35 -4.30 19.19 13.98
C GLY A 35 -3.12 18.67 13.15
N LYS A 36 -2.23 19.62 12.79
CA LYS A 36 -1.05 19.53 11.89
C LYS A 36 -1.06 18.39 10.85
N PRO A 37 -1.29 18.69 9.55
CA PRO A 37 -1.06 17.70 8.51
C PRO A 37 0.39 17.20 8.59
N PHE A 38 0.58 15.89 8.58
CA PHE A 38 1.89 15.29 8.44
C PHE A 38 2.42 15.70 7.05
N SER A 39 3.48 16.51 7.02
CA SER A 39 4.17 16.83 5.77
C SER A 39 4.96 15.59 5.38
N VAL A 40 4.37 14.71 4.57
CA VAL A 40 5.13 13.68 3.87
C VAL A 40 5.78 14.38 2.68
N GLU A 41 7.07 14.67 2.80
CA GLU A 41 7.88 14.99 1.64
C GLU A 41 8.06 13.70 0.83
N PHE A 42 7.35 13.60 -0.28
CA PHE A 42 7.58 12.55 -1.26
C PHE A 42 8.89 12.86 -1.96
N THR A 43 9.98 12.22 -1.54
CA THR A 43 11.20 12.16 -2.34
C THR A 43 10.88 11.28 -3.56
N THR A 44 10.43 11.91 -4.65
CA THR A 44 10.31 11.24 -5.95
C THR A 44 11.71 10.96 -6.44
N THR A 45 12.27 9.80 -6.07
CA THR A 45 13.42 9.24 -6.78
C THR A 45 12.92 8.86 -8.17
N PRO A 46 13.42 9.46 -9.27
CA PRO A 46 13.04 9.04 -10.60
C PRO A 46 13.48 7.59 -10.76
N ALA A 47 12.53 6.66 -10.83
CA ALA A 47 12.81 5.31 -11.27
C ALA A 47 13.32 5.42 -12.71
N LYS A 48 14.58 5.05 -12.94
CA LYS A 48 15.15 4.88 -14.28
C LYS A 48 14.32 3.80 -14.97
N LEU A 49 13.32 4.19 -15.76
CA LEU A 49 12.76 3.31 -16.77
C LEU A 49 13.90 3.00 -17.74
N ASP A 50 14.47 1.80 -17.62
CA ASP A 50 15.41 1.29 -18.59
C ASP A 50 14.60 0.86 -19.82
N ILE A 51 14.45 1.79 -20.76
CA ILE A 51 13.74 1.61 -22.03
C ILE A 51 14.55 0.77 -23.06
N ASN A 52 15.42 -0.14 -22.60
CA ASN A 52 16.28 -0.95 -23.47
C ASN A 52 16.03 -2.46 -23.42
N GLU A 53 14.80 -2.90 -23.12
CA GLU A 53 14.39 -4.24 -23.56
C GLU A 53 13.07 -4.15 -24.31
N VAL A 54 13.21 -4.02 -25.64
CA VAL A 54 12.17 -4.32 -26.62
C VAL A 54 11.71 -5.77 -26.39
N THR A 55 10.66 -5.96 -25.61
CA THR A 55 9.86 -7.19 -25.70
C THR A 55 8.70 -6.89 -26.64
N SER A 56 8.93 -7.17 -27.93
CA SER A 56 7.90 -7.21 -28.95
C SER A 56 6.73 -8.11 -28.49
N PRO A 57 5.45 -7.69 -28.61
CA PRO A 57 4.36 -8.64 -28.47
C PRO A 57 4.44 -9.61 -29.66
N GLN A 58 4.93 -10.83 -29.41
CA GLN A 58 4.79 -11.94 -30.34
C GLN A 58 3.29 -12.21 -30.52
N ALA A 59 2.74 -11.73 -31.63
CA ALA A 59 1.45 -12.17 -32.11
C ALA A 59 1.54 -13.66 -32.46
N THR A 60 0.91 -14.52 -31.67
CA THR A 60 0.70 -15.91 -32.04
C THR A 60 -0.67 -16.03 -32.73
N THR A 61 -0.60 -16.18 -34.06
CA THR A 61 -1.71 -16.59 -34.92
C THR A 61 -2.25 -17.95 -34.48
N ASN A 62 -3.58 -18.06 -34.34
CA ASN A 62 -4.28 -19.34 -34.47
C ASN A 62 -5.56 -19.11 -35.30
N THR A 63 -5.51 -19.60 -36.54
CA THR A 63 -6.67 -19.82 -37.40
C THR A 63 -6.96 -21.32 -37.38
N GLN A 64 -8.20 -21.69 -37.08
CA GLN A 64 -8.83 -22.90 -37.61
C GLN A 64 -10.28 -22.59 -37.95
#